data_AF-A0A670ZGD2-F1
#
_entry.id   AF-A0A670ZGD2-F1
#
_cell.length_a   1.000
_cell.length_b   1.000
_cell.length_c   1.000
_cell.angle_alpha   90.00
_cell.angle_beta   90.00
_cell.angle_gamma   90.00
#
_symmetry.space_group_name_H-M   'P 1'
#
loop_
_entity.id
_entity.type
_entity.pdbx_description
1 polymer ?
#
loop_
_entity_poly.entity_id
_entity_poly.type
_entity_poly.pdbx_seq_one_letter_code
_entity_poly.pdbx_strand_id
1 'polypeptide(L)'
;MKPSNEYLPLTFLLVLFDSPVSATWSSSLPSSIQALEGSCVVIPCSFTFPDSWDSWDSSVAWYQYHFWSYPEIYNSKMPSNVLPAYQGRTEVVGNLQQGNCTLSINPVKMEDAMRYYVWINPDSVNHRFHDVTVQVEVTDVPNQLKLSDLGLVTEGDPTQVSCSVLHTCPLSPPILTWNLDRNTAVTVQEYLTGGSWRTESSFSYIPSHKDHGRYLQCTATFPNMQQIY
;
A
#
# COMPACT_ATOMS: atom_id res chain seq x y z
N MET A 1 24.97 63.54 32.58
CA MET A 1 23.81 63.41 31.67
C MET A 1 24.32 63.54 30.24
N LYS A 2 24.33 62.42 29.51
CA LYS A 2 24.73 62.31 28.10
C LYS A 2 23.63 61.44 27.48
N PRO A 3 22.84 61.91 26.51
CA PRO A 3 21.77 61.09 25.95
C PRO A 3 22.40 60.10 24.97
N SER A 4 22.18 58.81 25.21
CA SER A 4 22.48 57.74 24.26
C SER A 4 21.36 57.69 23.23
N ASN A 5 21.68 58.02 21.97
CA ASN A 5 20.82 57.71 20.82
C ASN A 5 20.90 56.20 20.58
N GLU A 6 19.79 55.50 20.77
CA GLU A 6 19.60 54.14 20.25
C GLU A 6 18.87 54.23 18.91
N TYR A 7 19.55 53.90 17.82
CA TYR A 7 18.91 53.68 16.52
C TYR A 7 18.63 52.18 16.38
N LEU A 8 17.36 51.82 16.17
CA LEU A 8 16.96 50.46 15.80
C LEU A 8 17.30 50.20 14.31
N PRO A 9 18.03 49.12 13.97
CA PRO A 9 18.21 48.74 12.59
C PRO A 9 16.89 48.19 12.04
N LEU A 10 16.43 48.74 10.91
CA LEU A 10 15.37 48.10 10.13
C LEU A 10 15.90 46.76 9.60
N THR A 11 15.52 45.67 10.26
CA THR A 11 15.68 44.33 9.70
C THR A 11 14.79 44.22 8.48
N PHE A 12 15.42 44.11 7.31
CA PHE A 12 14.79 43.74 6.06
C PHE A 12 14.14 42.35 6.25
N LEU A 13 12.81 42.31 6.34
CA LEU A 13 12.05 41.07 6.19
C LEU A 13 12.25 40.60 4.74
N LEU A 14 13.18 39.66 4.56
CA LEU A 14 13.25 38.86 3.33
C LEU A 14 11.99 38.00 3.29
N VAL A 15 10.94 38.52 2.65
CA VAL A 15 9.81 37.71 2.22
C VAL A 15 10.38 36.74 1.19
N LEU A 16 10.63 35.51 1.61
CA LEU A 16 10.84 34.41 0.69
C LEU A 16 9.53 34.25 -0.06
N PHE A 17 9.45 34.82 -1.26
CA PHE A 17 8.47 34.41 -2.24
C PHE A 17 8.86 32.98 -2.62
N ASP A 18 8.37 31.99 -1.89
CA ASP A 18 8.18 30.66 -2.45
C ASP A 18 7.28 30.87 -3.66
N SER A 19 7.90 30.92 -4.83
CA SER A 19 7.16 30.86 -6.07
C SER A 19 6.38 29.55 -5.99
N PRO A 20 5.04 29.56 -6.12
CA PRO A 20 4.30 28.31 -6.14
C PRO A 20 4.87 27.50 -7.29
N VAL A 21 5.56 26.41 -6.94
CA VAL A 21 6.06 25.47 -7.94
C VAL A 21 4.82 24.90 -8.59
N SER A 22 4.51 25.38 -9.79
CA SER A 22 3.39 24.87 -10.56
C SER A 22 3.64 23.38 -10.78
N ALA A 23 2.75 22.55 -10.23
CA ALA A 23 2.87 21.12 -10.34
C ALA A 23 2.85 20.74 -11.83
N THR A 24 3.73 19.81 -12.22
CA THR A 24 3.71 19.24 -13.58
C THR A 24 3.09 17.85 -13.53
N TRP A 25 2.69 17.34 -14.69
CA TRP A 25 2.20 15.97 -14.79
C TRP A 25 3.31 15.00 -14.40
N SER A 26 3.05 14.18 -13.39
CA SER A 26 3.93 13.08 -13.01
C SER A 26 3.11 11.96 -12.37
N SER A 27 3.58 10.73 -12.49
CA SER A 27 3.05 9.58 -11.77
C SER A 27 4.14 9.00 -10.86
N SER A 28 3.70 8.44 -9.74
CA SER A 28 4.54 7.79 -8.74
C SER A 28 4.03 6.38 -8.52
N LEU A 29 4.92 5.41 -8.75
CA LEU A 29 4.68 3.99 -8.59
C LEU A 29 5.87 3.37 -7.84
N PRO A 30 5.67 2.29 -7.08
CA PRO A 30 6.78 1.49 -6.58
C PRO A 30 7.52 0.85 -7.76
N SER A 31 8.83 0.63 -7.63
CA SER A 31 9.62 -0.03 -8.67
C SER A 31 9.20 -1.49 -8.87
N SER A 32 8.91 -2.19 -7.77
CA SER A 32 8.33 -3.52 -7.77
C SER A 32 7.40 -3.73 -6.59
N ILE A 33 6.52 -4.73 -6.70
CA ILE A 33 5.60 -5.14 -5.65
C ILE A 33 5.37 -6.65 -5.74
N GLN A 34 5.50 -7.34 -4.61
CA GLN A 34 5.28 -8.78 -4.53
C GLN A 34 3.79 -9.06 -4.29
N ALA A 35 3.23 -10.00 -5.04
CA ALA A 35 1.84 -10.40 -4.98
C ALA A 35 1.74 -11.92 -4.75
N LEU A 36 0.84 -12.32 -3.85
CA LEU A 36 0.58 -13.72 -3.57
C LEU A 36 -0.48 -14.25 -4.55
N GLU A 37 -0.17 -15.32 -5.27
CA GLU A 37 -1.10 -15.98 -6.19
C GLU A 37 -2.42 -16.34 -5.47
N GLY A 38 -3.55 -16.05 -6.10
CA GLY A 38 -4.88 -16.28 -5.55
C GLY A 38 -5.32 -15.28 -4.47
N SER A 39 -4.42 -14.41 -3.97
CA SER A 39 -4.76 -13.27 -3.12
C SER A 39 -5.04 -12.03 -3.96
N CYS A 40 -5.03 -10.84 -3.36
CA CYS A 40 -5.06 -9.58 -4.09
C CYS A 40 -3.73 -8.80 -3.96
N VAL A 41 -3.52 -7.85 -4.86
CA VAL A 41 -2.45 -6.85 -4.75
C VAL A 41 -3.04 -5.47 -4.97
N VAL A 42 -2.74 -4.53 -4.08
CA VAL A 42 -3.12 -3.12 -4.19
C VAL A 42 -1.87 -2.30 -4.44
N ILE A 43 -1.68 -1.92 -5.69
CA ILE A 43 -0.51 -1.21 -6.20
C ILE A 43 -0.69 0.29 -5.92
N PRO A 44 0.07 0.87 -4.97
CA PRO A 44 -0.06 2.28 -4.66
C PRO A 44 0.35 3.12 -5.86
N CYS A 45 -0.46 4.11 -6.17
CA CYS A 45 -0.24 5.01 -7.28
C CYS A 45 -0.71 6.41 -6.89
N SER A 46 0.17 7.38 -7.07
CA SER A 46 -0.21 8.79 -7.01
C SER A 46 0.24 9.53 -8.26
N PHE A 47 -0.40 10.65 -8.55
CA PHE A 47 -0.04 11.51 -9.66
C PHE A 47 -0.23 12.98 -9.28
N THR A 48 0.56 13.84 -9.90
CA THR A 48 0.44 15.30 -9.83
C THR A 48 -0.05 15.83 -11.17
N PHE A 49 -0.73 16.97 -11.14
CA PHE A 49 -1.24 17.66 -12.32
C PHE A 49 -1.13 19.17 -12.13
N PRO A 50 -1.06 19.97 -13.21
CA PRO A 50 -1.00 21.42 -13.12
C PRO A 50 -2.23 22.02 -12.46
N ASP A 51 -2.05 23.11 -11.69
CA ASP A 51 -3.14 23.80 -10.99
C ASP A 51 -4.24 24.33 -11.94
N SER A 52 -3.89 24.54 -13.20
CA SER A 52 -4.83 24.95 -14.26
C SER A 52 -5.70 23.80 -14.79
N TRP A 53 -5.46 22.56 -14.36
CA TRP A 53 -6.19 21.39 -14.81
C TRP A 53 -7.42 21.09 -13.93
N ASP A 54 -8.57 20.88 -14.58
CA ASP A 54 -9.79 20.46 -13.90
C ASP A 54 -9.78 18.94 -13.65
N SER A 55 -9.77 18.54 -12.38
CA SER A 55 -9.73 17.14 -11.98
C SER A 55 -11.08 16.44 -12.02
N TRP A 56 -12.19 17.16 -12.25
CA TRP A 56 -13.55 16.61 -12.12
C TRP A 56 -13.92 15.59 -13.21
N ASP A 57 -13.31 15.65 -14.39
CA ASP A 57 -13.46 14.64 -15.47
C ASP A 57 -12.20 13.76 -15.64
N SER A 58 -11.47 13.52 -14.54
CA SER A 58 -10.29 12.66 -14.58
C SER A 58 -10.69 11.22 -14.89
N SER A 59 -10.02 10.66 -15.88
CA SER A 59 -10.08 9.27 -16.31
C SER A 59 -8.71 8.64 -16.18
N VAL A 60 -8.69 7.32 -16.03
CA VAL A 60 -7.45 6.57 -15.88
C VAL A 60 -7.54 5.25 -16.60
N ALA A 61 -6.46 4.89 -17.25
CA ALA A 61 -6.24 3.56 -17.79
C ALA A 61 -4.91 3.01 -17.28
N TRP A 62 -4.89 1.71 -17.00
CA TRP A 62 -3.69 0.97 -16.67
C TRP A 62 -3.39 -0.04 -17.76
N TYR A 63 -2.11 -0.22 -18.03
CA TYR A 63 -1.64 -1.01 -19.15
C TYR A 63 -0.55 -1.99 -18.71
N GLN A 64 -0.49 -3.15 -19.35
CA GLN A 64 0.74 -3.95 -19.36
C GLN A 64 1.77 -3.27 -20.26
N TYR A 65 3.03 -3.31 -19.87
CA TYR A 65 4.13 -2.87 -20.71
C TYR A 65 4.31 -3.82 -21.90
N HIS A 66 4.17 -3.30 -23.11
CA HIS A 66 4.36 -4.06 -24.34
C HIS A 66 4.93 -3.16 -25.44
N PHE A 67 5.81 -3.70 -26.29
CA PHE A 67 6.55 -2.90 -27.28
C PHE A 67 5.69 -2.36 -28.43
N TRP A 68 4.65 -3.10 -28.82
CA TRP A 68 3.91 -2.87 -30.07
C TRP A 68 2.43 -2.53 -29.87
N SER A 69 1.98 -2.50 -28.63
CA SER A 69 0.57 -2.28 -28.31
C SER A 69 0.40 -1.71 -26.91
N TYR A 70 -0.82 -1.27 -26.62
CA TYR A 70 -1.23 -0.72 -25.33
C TYR A 70 -2.29 -1.65 -24.71
N PRO A 71 -1.90 -2.86 -24.25
CA PRO A 71 -2.82 -3.81 -23.63
C PRO A 71 -3.41 -3.25 -22.33
N GLU A 72 -4.69 -2.88 -22.36
CA GLU A 72 -5.40 -2.30 -21.22
C GLU A 72 -5.76 -3.39 -20.20
N ILE A 73 -5.33 -3.19 -18.96
CA ILE A 73 -5.76 -4.01 -17.82
C ILE A 73 -6.85 -3.36 -17.00
N TYR A 74 -7.02 -2.04 -17.09
CA TYR A 74 -8.13 -1.29 -16.50
C TYR A 74 -8.37 -0.04 -17.33
N ASN A 75 -9.64 0.35 -17.50
CA ASN A 75 -10.01 1.61 -18.13
C ASN A 75 -11.31 2.14 -17.52
N SER A 76 -11.26 3.34 -16.93
CA SER A 76 -12.41 3.94 -16.24
C SER A 76 -13.52 4.40 -17.19
N LYS A 77 -13.20 4.68 -18.46
CA LYS A 77 -14.16 5.18 -19.46
C LYS A 77 -14.65 4.08 -20.41
N MET A 78 -13.76 3.16 -20.80
CA MET A 78 -14.05 2.09 -21.76
C MET A 78 -13.70 0.70 -21.18
N PRO A 79 -14.46 0.18 -20.20
CA PRO A 79 -14.20 -1.14 -19.63
C PRO A 79 -14.22 -2.29 -20.66
N SER A 80 -14.88 -2.10 -21.81
CA SER A 80 -14.90 -3.05 -22.92
C SER A 80 -13.53 -3.27 -23.58
N ASN A 81 -12.59 -2.33 -23.44
CA ASN A 81 -11.25 -2.44 -24.01
C ASN A 81 -10.31 -3.27 -23.12
N VAL A 82 -10.69 -3.46 -21.85
CA VAL A 82 -9.88 -4.23 -20.88
C VAL A 82 -9.74 -5.67 -21.38
N LEU A 83 -8.51 -6.16 -21.38
CA LEU A 83 -8.18 -7.52 -21.77
C LEU A 83 -9.04 -8.55 -21.00
N PRO A 84 -9.58 -9.59 -21.66
CA PRO A 84 -10.43 -10.59 -21.01
C PRO A 84 -9.82 -11.22 -19.76
N ALA A 85 -8.48 -11.35 -19.71
CA ALA A 85 -7.77 -11.89 -18.56
C ALA A 85 -7.92 -11.02 -17.30
N TYR A 86 -8.19 -9.72 -17.42
CA TYR A 86 -8.29 -8.75 -16.32
C TYR A 86 -9.71 -8.26 -16.05
N GLN A 87 -10.67 -8.52 -16.96
CA GLN A 87 -12.06 -8.14 -16.78
C GLN A 87 -12.63 -8.69 -15.46
N GLY A 88 -13.18 -7.79 -14.64
CA GLY A 88 -13.72 -8.13 -13.32
C GLY A 88 -12.69 -8.41 -12.23
N ARG A 89 -11.38 -8.32 -12.53
CA ARG A 89 -10.29 -8.53 -11.56
C ARG A 89 -9.58 -7.24 -11.17
N THR A 90 -9.70 -6.19 -11.97
CA THR A 90 -8.97 -4.93 -11.77
C THR A 90 -9.90 -3.78 -11.46
N GLU A 91 -9.52 -2.97 -10.49
CA GLU A 91 -10.30 -1.80 -10.08
C GLU A 91 -9.39 -0.69 -9.55
N VAL A 92 -9.62 0.56 -9.95
CA VAL A 92 -8.98 1.70 -9.29
C VAL A 92 -9.73 2.04 -8.02
N VAL A 93 -9.05 1.92 -6.89
CA VAL A 93 -9.60 2.11 -5.53
C VAL A 93 -9.19 3.45 -4.91
N GLY A 94 -8.37 4.23 -5.63
CA GLY A 94 -7.96 5.58 -5.26
C GLY A 94 -8.94 6.66 -5.71
N ASN A 95 -8.92 7.81 -5.03
CA ASN A 95 -9.64 9.00 -5.46
C ASN A 95 -8.81 9.82 -6.47
N LEU A 96 -9.21 9.78 -7.75
CA LEU A 96 -8.53 10.51 -8.83
C LEU A 96 -8.50 12.03 -8.61
N GLN A 97 -9.53 12.61 -7.97
CA GLN A 97 -9.56 14.05 -7.68
C GLN A 97 -8.48 14.48 -6.68
N GLN A 98 -7.95 13.53 -5.90
CA GLN A 98 -6.87 13.72 -4.94
C GLN A 98 -5.52 13.23 -5.48
N GLY A 99 -5.42 12.99 -6.78
CA GLY A 99 -4.19 12.48 -7.39
C GLY A 99 -3.89 11.03 -7.00
N ASN A 100 -4.90 10.23 -6.63
CA ASN A 100 -4.70 8.84 -6.24
C ASN A 100 -5.26 7.87 -7.30
N CYS A 101 -4.36 7.15 -7.96
CA CYS A 101 -4.64 6.23 -9.06
C CYS A 101 -4.48 4.75 -8.66
N THR A 102 -4.43 4.47 -7.35
CA THR A 102 -4.14 3.13 -6.79
C THR A 102 -5.01 2.04 -7.42
N LEU A 103 -4.36 0.98 -7.90
CA LEU A 103 -4.99 -0.13 -8.61
C LEU A 103 -5.02 -1.39 -7.74
N SER A 104 -6.17 -2.02 -7.65
CA SER A 104 -6.36 -3.36 -7.09
C SER A 104 -6.40 -4.40 -8.22
N ILE A 105 -5.71 -5.53 -8.05
CA ILE A 105 -5.85 -6.74 -8.87
C ILE A 105 -6.26 -7.89 -7.94
N ASN A 106 -7.41 -8.52 -8.19
CA ASN A 106 -8.00 -9.55 -7.36
C ASN A 106 -8.89 -10.55 -8.16
N PRO A 107 -8.65 -11.87 -8.09
CA PRO A 107 -7.46 -12.51 -7.54
C PRO A 107 -6.26 -12.28 -8.45
N VAL A 108 -5.05 -12.38 -7.91
CA VAL A 108 -3.78 -12.41 -8.64
C VAL A 108 -3.56 -13.80 -9.24
N LYS A 109 -2.98 -13.85 -10.43
CA LYS A 109 -2.55 -15.08 -11.12
C LYS A 109 -1.06 -15.00 -11.44
N MET A 110 -0.42 -16.14 -11.65
CA MET A 110 1.00 -16.20 -12.05
C MET A 110 1.29 -15.41 -13.34
N GLU A 111 0.36 -15.37 -14.29
CA GLU A 111 0.52 -14.62 -15.54
C GLU A 111 0.49 -13.09 -15.33
N ASP A 112 0.09 -12.61 -14.16
CA ASP A 112 0.14 -11.19 -13.83
C ASP A 112 1.56 -10.71 -13.47
N ALA A 113 2.58 -11.60 -13.47
CA ALA A 113 3.98 -11.28 -13.25
C ALA A 113 4.59 -10.46 -14.41
N MET A 114 4.11 -9.23 -14.55
CA MET A 114 4.39 -8.33 -15.66
C MET A 114 4.76 -6.94 -15.14
N ARG A 115 5.23 -6.08 -16.06
CA ARG A 115 5.37 -4.65 -15.81
C ARG A 115 4.10 -3.93 -16.19
N TYR A 116 3.68 -2.98 -15.37
CA TYR A 116 2.50 -2.15 -15.60
C TYR A 116 2.83 -0.67 -15.50
N TYR A 117 2.02 0.15 -16.14
CA TYR A 117 2.06 1.60 -16.00
C TYR A 117 0.66 2.19 -16.10
N VAL A 118 0.54 3.45 -15.69
CA VAL A 118 -0.71 4.20 -15.63
C VAL A 118 -0.67 5.36 -16.62
N TRP A 119 -1.80 5.63 -17.25
CA TRP A 119 -2.01 6.83 -18.05
C TRP A 119 -3.24 7.57 -17.54
N ILE A 120 -3.01 8.77 -17.00
CA ILE A 120 -4.06 9.69 -16.58
C ILE A 120 -4.57 10.47 -17.80
N ASN A 121 -5.89 10.46 -18.01
CA ASN A 121 -6.57 11.13 -19.11
C ASN A 121 -5.97 10.80 -20.49
N PRO A 122 -5.97 9.52 -20.91
CA PRO A 122 -5.35 9.10 -22.16
C PRO A 122 -5.89 9.83 -23.41
N ASP A 123 -7.15 10.27 -23.37
CA ASP A 123 -7.80 11.00 -24.47
C ASP A 123 -7.38 12.47 -24.58
N SER A 124 -6.86 13.06 -23.50
CA SER A 124 -6.72 14.53 -23.37
C SER A 124 -5.33 15.00 -22.94
N VAL A 125 -4.49 14.12 -22.37
CA VAL A 125 -3.19 14.48 -21.81
C VAL A 125 -2.07 13.69 -22.47
N ASN A 126 -1.25 14.40 -23.24
CA ASN A 126 -0.04 13.87 -23.85
C ASN A 126 1.19 14.19 -22.97
N HIS A 127 1.43 13.38 -21.94
CA HIS A 127 2.65 13.42 -21.12
C HIS A 127 3.35 12.05 -21.15
N ARG A 128 4.59 11.95 -20.68
CA ARG A 128 5.28 10.65 -20.63
C ARG A 128 4.63 9.76 -19.57
N PHE A 129 3.93 8.73 -20.03
CA PHE A 129 3.15 7.83 -19.17
C PHE A 129 3.78 6.43 -19.01
N HIS A 130 4.77 6.07 -19.84
CA HIS A 130 5.38 4.74 -19.86
C HIS A 130 6.81 4.68 -19.28
N ASP A 131 7.37 5.82 -18.87
CA ASP A 131 8.71 5.90 -18.24
C ASP A 131 8.68 5.40 -16.78
N VAL A 132 7.53 5.51 -16.12
CA VAL A 132 7.31 5.08 -14.74
C VAL A 132 6.46 3.82 -14.76
N THR A 133 7.05 2.70 -14.35
CA THR A 133 6.41 1.39 -14.35
C THR A 133 6.59 0.70 -13.00
N VAL A 134 5.68 -0.19 -12.65
CA VAL A 134 5.80 -1.13 -11.54
C VAL A 134 5.99 -2.55 -12.08
N GLN A 135 6.98 -3.28 -11.57
CA GLN A 135 7.09 -4.72 -11.78
C GLN A 135 6.26 -5.45 -10.72
N VAL A 136 5.24 -6.21 -11.14
CA VAL A 136 4.57 -7.15 -10.24
C VAL A 136 5.35 -8.46 -10.25
N GLU A 137 5.70 -8.93 -9.06
CA GLU A 137 6.38 -10.21 -8.84
C GLU A 137 5.38 -11.14 -8.18
N VAL A 138 5.02 -12.25 -8.84
CA VAL A 138 4.03 -13.19 -8.30
C VAL A 138 4.74 -14.37 -7.66
N THR A 139 4.29 -14.74 -6.45
CA THR A 139 4.78 -15.88 -5.67
C THR A 139 3.61 -16.77 -5.25
N ASP A 140 3.84 -18.07 -5.11
CA ASP A 140 2.93 -19.03 -4.48
C ASP A 140 3.21 -19.21 -2.98
N VAL A 141 4.30 -18.62 -2.47
CA VAL A 141 4.72 -18.67 -1.07
C VAL A 141 4.35 -17.37 -0.35
N PRO A 142 3.52 -17.41 0.71
CA PRO A 142 3.20 -16.25 1.54
C PRO A 142 4.41 -15.74 2.33
N ASN A 143 4.37 -14.45 2.72
CA ASN A 143 5.37 -13.89 3.63
C ASN A 143 5.37 -14.60 4.98
N GLN A 144 6.55 -14.77 5.56
CA GLN A 144 6.69 -15.42 6.86
C GLN A 144 5.97 -14.66 7.98
N LEU A 145 5.39 -15.44 8.89
CA LEU A 145 4.78 -14.96 10.12
C LEU A 145 5.88 -14.58 11.13
N LYS A 146 5.69 -13.48 11.84
CA LYS A 146 6.60 -13.01 12.89
C LYS A 146 5.86 -12.99 14.21
N LEU A 147 6.30 -13.85 15.12
CA LEU A 147 5.87 -13.84 16.51
C LEU A 147 6.78 -12.92 17.34
N SER A 148 6.22 -12.18 18.28
CA SER A 148 6.98 -11.40 19.25
C SER A 148 7.93 -12.29 20.05
N ASP A 149 9.17 -11.85 20.24
CA ASP A 149 10.10 -12.52 21.15
C ASP A 149 9.66 -12.27 22.59
N LEU A 150 9.18 -13.32 23.25
CA LEU A 150 8.66 -13.24 24.62
C LEU A 150 9.78 -13.37 25.67
N GLY A 151 10.98 -13.84 25.28
CA GLY A 151 12.07 -14.10 26.21
C GLY A 151 11.67 -14.99 27.39
N LEU A 152 12.18 -14.66 28.58
CA LEU A 152 11.77 -15.30 29.83
C LEU A 152 10.51 -14.62 30.36
N VAL A 153 9.47 -15.44 30.54
CA VAL A 153 8.15 -14.99 30.97
C VAL A 153 7.92 -15.41 32.43
N THR A 154 7.54 -14.46 33.28
CA THR A 154 7.32 -14.70 34.72
C THR A 154 5.84 -14.98 35.00
N GLU A 155 5.55 -15.95 35.86
CA GLU A 155 4.19 -16.22 36.32
C GLU A 155 3.59 -14.98 37.01
N GLY A 156 2.35 -14.64 36.64
CA GLY A 156 1.62 -13.50 37.20
C GLY A 156 1.94 -12.14 36.58
N ASP A 157 3.05 -12.00 35.84
CA ASP A 157 3.43 -10.75 35.19
C ASP A 157 2.77 -10.63 33.81
N PRO A 158 1.98 -9.55 33.54
CA PRO A 158 1.39 -9.34 32.23
C PRO A 158 2.46 -9.19 31.14
N THR A 159 2.35 -10.01 30.10
CA THR A 159 3.26 -10.04 28.96
C THR A 159 2.48 -9.71 27.69
N GLN A 160 2.99 -8.78 26.88
CA GLN A 160 2.40 -8.48 25.58
C GLN A 160 2.89 -9.50 24.56
N VAL A 161 1.95 -10.17 23.90
CA VAL A 161 2.25 -11.08 22.79
C VAL A 161 1.71 -10.47 21.51
N SER A 162 2.52 -10.45 20.45
CA SER A 162 2.07 -10.08 19.11
C SER A 162 2.47 -11.09 18.05
N CYS A 163 1.68 -11.15 16.99
CA CYS A 163 1.91 -11.92 15.79
C CYS A 163 1.62 -11.03 14.60
N SER A 164 2.53 -10.95 13.64
CA SER A 164 2.37 -10.12 12.45
C SER A 164 2.76 -10.83 11.18
N VAL A 165 2.17 -10.39 10.07
CA VAL A 165 2.48 -10.88 8.73
C VAL A 165 2.42 -9.73 7.72
N LEU A 166 3.28 -9.78 6.71
CA LEU A 166 3.27 -8.82 5.61
C LEU A 166 2.42 -9.32 4.44
N HIS A 167 1.70 -8.41 3.78
CA HIS A 167 0.87 -8.71 2.61
C HIS A 167 0.70 -7.47 1.74
N THR A 168 0.14 -7.62 0.54
CA THR A 168 -0.17 -6.52 -0.37
C THR A 168 -1.67 -6.41 -0.67
N CYS A 169 -2.49 -7.10 0.13
CA CYS A 169 -3.95 -7.17 -0.01
C CYS A 169 -4.69 -6.50 1.17
N PRO A 170 -4.70 -5.16 1.30
CA PRO A 170 -5.37 -4.47 2.41
C PRO A 170 -6.90 -4.54 2.38
N LEU A 171 -7.49 -4.78 1.21
CA LEU A 171 -8.95 -4.92 1.05
C LEU A 171 -9.45 -6.29 1.56
N SER A 172 -8.56 -7.28 1.64
CA SER A 172 -8.83 -8.60 2.20
C SER A 172 -7.56 -9.08 2.93
N PRO A 173 -7.27 -8.54 4.13
CA PRO A 173 -6.05 -8.88 4.85
C PRO A 173 -6.05 -10.33 5.33
N PRO A 174 -4.87 -10.92 5.60
CA PRO A 174 -4.77 -12.22 6.24
C PRO A 174 -5.44 -12.23 7.61
N ILE A 175 -6.17 -13.30 7.92
CA ILE A 175 -6.80 -13.49 9.22
C ILE A 175 -5.79 -14.14 10.16
N LEU A 176 -5.47 -13.45 11.25
CA LEU A 176 -4.60 -13.97 12.31
C LEU A 176 -5.43 -14.64 13.41
N THR A 177 -5.19 -15.92 13.63
CA THR A 177 -5.82 -16.71 14.68
C THR A 177 -4.77 -17.30 15.61
N TRP A 178 -5.21 -17.76 16.76
CA TRP A 178 -4.31 -18.25 17.79
C TRP A 178 -4.85 -19.50 18.47
N ASN A 179 -3.94 -20.33 19.01
CA ASN A 179 -4.29 -21.57 19.70
C ASN A 179 -4.77 -21.40 21.17
N LEU A 180 -5.20 -20.20 21.57
CA LEU A 180 -5.86 -19.96 22.87
C LEU A 180 -7.16 -19.20 22.62
N ASP A 181 -8.18 -19.41 23.47
CA ASP A 181 -9.42 -18.63 23.45
C ASP A 181 -9.12 -17.16 23.75
N ARG A 182 -9.30 -16.28 22.74
CA ARG A 182 -8.84 -14.89 22.80
C ARG A 182 -9.92 -13.89 22.45
N ASN A 183 -10.88 -13.75 23.35
CA ASN A 183 -11.83 -12.61 23.32
C ASN A 183 -11.17 -11.24 23.50
N THR A 184 -9.85 -11.17 23.77
CA THR A 184 -9.09 -9.94 24.03
C THR A 184 -8.05 -9.60 22.96
N ALA A 185 -7.91 -10.41 21.90
CA ALA A 185 -6.97 -10.10 20.82
C ALA A 185 -7.46 -8.92 19.98
N VAL A 186 -6.56 -7.97 19.76
CA VAL A 186 -6.78 -6.80 18.92
C VAL A 186 -5.97 -6.98 17.64
N THR A 187 -6.61 -6.80 16.49
CA THR A 187 -5.97 -6.86 15.18
C THR A 187 -5.93 -5.48 14.55
N VAL A 188 -4.74 -5.07 14.08
CA VAL A 188 -4.48 -3.77 13.46
C VAL A 188 -3.82 -3.99 12.10
N GLN A 189 -4.11 -3.09 11.17
CA GLN A 189 -3.45 -3.01 9.86
C GLN A 189 -2.66 -1.71 9.76
N GLU A 190 -1.44 -1.80 9.23
CA GLU A 190 -0.53 -0.67 9.03
C GLU A 190 0.02 -0.69 7.61
N TYR A 191 -0.08 0.45 6.92
CA TYR A 191 0.59 0.64 5.64
C TYR A 191 2.08 0.90 5.87
N LEU A 192 2.93 0.15 5.16
CA LEU A 192 4.38 0.36 5.14
C LEU A 192 4.77 1.15 3.87
N THR A 193 5.90 0.80 3.27
CA THR A 193 6.34 1.39 2.00
C THR A 193 6.10 0.43 0.84
N GLY A 194 6.03 0.98 -0.38
CA GLY A 194 6.01 0.19 -1.62
C GLY A 194 4.79 -0.72 -1.78
N GLY A 195 3.65 -0.40 -1.17
CA GLY A 195 2.44 -1.23 -1.27
C GLY A 195 2.37 -2.38 -0.25
N SER A 196 3.41 -2.55 0.58
CA SER A 196 3.39 -3.53 1.66
C SER A 196 2.52 -3.05 2.82
N TRP A 197 1.76 -3.97 3.38
CA TRP A 197 0.97 -3.80 4.60
C TRP A 197 1.41 -4.81 5.65
N ARG A 198 1.27 -4.43 6.91
CA ARG A 198 1.41 -5.31 8.07
C ARG A 198 0.04 -5.50 8.70
N THR A 199 -0.39 -6.75 8.82
CA THR A 199 -1.48 -7.12 9.75
C THR A 199 -0.83 -7.67 11.01
N GLU A 200 -1.16 -7.11 12.17
CA GLU A 200 -0.68 -7.54 13.47
C GLU A 200 -1.84 -7.82 14.42
N SER A 201 -1.80 -8.97 15.09
CA SER A 201 -2.70 -9.32 16.19
C SER A 201 -1.91 -9.35 17.49
N SER A 202 -2.40 -8.65 18.50
CA SER A 202 -1.74 -8.60 19.81
C SER A 202 -2.75 -8.65 20.97
N PHE A 203 -2.27 -9.10 22.13
CA PHE A 203 -3.06 -9.17 23.38
C PHE A 203 -2.11 -9.21 24.57
N SER A 204 -2.63 -8.84 25.75
CA SER A 204 -1.93 -9.00 27.01
C SER A 204 -2.28 -10.37 27.61
N TYR A 205 -1.26 -11.11 28.00
CA TYR A 205 -1.37 -12.44 28.57
C TYR A 205 -0.78 -12.47 29.97
N ILE A 206 -1.45 -13.13 30.92
CA ILE A 206 -0.93 -13.35 32.27
C ILE A 206 -0.61 -14.85 32.39
N PRO A 207 0.68 -15.23 32.36
CA PRO A 207 1.12 -16.61 32.40
C PRO A 207 0.88 -17.26 33.77
N SER A 208 0.63 -18.57 33.78
CA SER A 208 0.54 -19.40 34.99
C SER A 208 1.50 -20.60 34.93
N HIS A 209 1.79 -21.23 36.08
CA HIS A 209 2.60 -22.46 36.12
C HIS A 209 2.03 -23.59 35.23
N LYS A 210 0.73 -23.59 34.90
CA LYS A 210 0.10 -24.59 34.03
C LYS A 210 0.49 -24.43 32.56
N ASP A 211 1.04 -23.29 32.20
CA ASP A 211 1.42 -22.96 30.82
C ASP A 211 2.86 -23.39 30.52
N HIS A 212 3.61 -23.82 31.54
CA HIS A 212 4.97 -24.33 31.35
C HIS A 212 5.00 -25.54 30.40
N GLY A 213 5.83 -25.46 29.36
CA GLY A 213 5.95 -26.49 28.33
C GLY A 213 4.85 -26.49 27.26
N ARG A 214 3.86 -25.60 27.34
CA ARG A 214 2.88 -25.38 26.27
C ARG A 214 3.47 -24.43 25.22
N TYR A 215 3.12 -24.64 23.96
CA TYR A 215 3.52 -23.76 22.88
C TYR A 215 2.40 -22.77 22.54
N LEU A 216 2.80 -21.55 22.24
CA LEU A 216 1.92 -20.53 21.68
C LEU A 216 2.03 -20.58 20.16
N GLN A 217 0.91 -20.68 19.47
CA GLN A 217 0.88 -20.72 18.01
C GLN A 217 -0.07 -19.66 17.48
N CYS A 218 0.43 -18.86 16.55
CA CYS A 218 -0.36 -17.99 15.70
C CYS A 218 -0.54 -18.67 14.34
N THR A 219 -1.60 -18.37 13.62
CA THR A 219 -1.81 -18.86 12.26
C THR A 219 -2.33 -17.71 11.42
N ALA A 220 -1.68 -17.43 10.29
CA ALA A 220 -2.19 -16.48 9.30
C ALA A 220 -2.87 -17.25 8.18
N THR A 221 -4.15 -16.96 7.92
CA THR A 221 -4.91 -17.49 6.79
C THR A 221 -5.07 -16.38 5.74
N PHE A 222 -4.48 -16.58 4.56
CA PHE A 222 -4.54 -15.63 3.45
C PHE A 222 -5.84 -15.78 2.64
N PRO A 223 -6.23 -14.79 1.81
CA PRO A 223 -7.44 -14.86 1.00
C PRO A 223 -7.54 -16.07 0.06
N ASN A 224 -6.39 -16.60 -0.38
CA ASN A 224 -6.31 -17.82 -1.19
C ASN A 224 -6.41 -19.12 -0.36
N MET A 225 -6.78 -19.02 0.92
CA MET A 225 -6.86 -20.11 1.89
C MET A 225 -5.54 -20.76 2.29
N GLN A 226 -4.39 -20.25 1.82
CA GLN A 226 -3.09 -20.71 2.31
C GLN A 226 -2.90 -20.30 3.77
N GLN A 227 -2.23 -21.17 4.53
CA GLN A 227 -1.94 -20.95 5.94
C GLN A 227 -0.45 -21.05 6.21
N ILE A 228 0.01 -20.19 7.12
CA ILE A 228 1.36 -20.24 7.71
C ILE A 228 1.22 -20.14 9.24
N TYR A 229 2.19 -20.70 9.95
CA TYR A 229 2.22 -20.86 11.40
C TYR A 229 3.53 -20.37 12.00
#